data_AF-A0A660Z5S8-F1
#
_entry.id   AF-A0A660Z5S8-F1
#
_cell.length_a   1.000
_cell.length_b   1.000
_cell.length_c   1.000
_cell.angle_alpha   90.00
_cell.angle_beta   90.00
_cell.angle_gamma   90.00
#
_symmetry.space_group_name_H-M   'P 1'
#
loop_
_entity.id
_entity.type
_entity.pdbx_description
1 polymer ?
#
loop_
_entity_poly.entity_id
_entity_poly.type
_entity_poly.pdbx_seq_one_letter_code
_entity_poly.pdbx_strand_id
1 'polypeptide(L)'
;MSNYLICIILLITSTLFAQPERYTKGAENGYTWLSMENPGVIYSDAKYNYLSGMLERYRTVDERFPEVEHLGCKSDVNKLLEDGKSDELSLEDIVDAIDKFYSKSENLVIPIVFAYCYCIKKIAGISSEKLKEYREEILEFCGE
;
A
#
# COMPACT_ATOMS: atom_id res chain seq x y z
N MET A 1 -6.72 22.52 41.00
CA MET A 1 -7.14 22.15 39.62
C MET A 1 -7.96 20.89 39.73
N SER A 2 -9.21 20.94 39.28
CA SER A 2 -10.20 19.88 39.48
C SER A 2 -9.78 18.58 38.79
N ASN A 3 -9.96 17.42 39.43
CA ASN A 3 -9.62 16.09 38.88
C ASN A 3 -10.25 15.87 37.48
N TYR A 4 -11.38 16.51 37.20
CA TYR A 4 -12.06 16.49 35.90
C TYR A 4 -11.24 17.13 34.76
N LEU A 5 -10.44 18.16 35.05
CA LEU A 5 -9.60 18.82 34.05
C LEU A 5 -8.48 17.89 33.56
N ILE A 6 -7.91 17.10 34.48
CA ILE A 6 -6.87 16.10 34.16
C ILE A 6 -7.46 14.99 33.29
N CYS A 7 -8.67 14.51 33.59
CA CYS A 7 -9.36 13.50 32.78
C CYS A 7 -9.67 14.00 31.35
N ILE A 8 -10.10 15.26 31.21
CA ILE A 8 -10.37 15.86 29.90
C ILE A 8 -9.08 16.01 29.08
N ILE A 9 -7.99 16.46 29.71
CA ILE A 9 -6.69 16.56 29.04
C ILE A 9 -6.21 15.18 28.60
N LEU A 10 -6.34 14.15 29.45
CA LEU A 10 -5.95 12.78 29.11
C LEU A 10 -6.77 12.23 27.92
N LEU A 11 -8.08 12.47 27.89
CA LEU A 11 -8.95 12.06 26.78
C LEU A 11 -8.58 12.74 25.46
N ILE A 12 -8.28 14.04 25.50
CA ILE A 12 -7.86 14.78 24.31
C ILE A 12 -6.51 14.24 23.81
N THR A 13 -5.55 14.02 24.72
CA THR A 13 -4.25 13.46 24.34
C THR A 13 -4.34 12.03 23.81
N SER A 14 -5.24 11.19 24.33
CA SER A 14 -5.38 9.81 23.82
C SER A 14 -5.93 9.77 22.40
N THR A 15 -6.75 10.75 21.99
CA THR A 15 -7.22 10.87 20.60
C THR A 15 -6.16 11.44 19.66
N LEU A 16 -5.30 12.34 20.15
CA LEU A 16 -4.23 12.95 19.35
C LEU A 16 -3.02 12.01 19.14
N PHE A 17 -2.83 11.04 20.03
CA PHE A 17 -1.76 10.03 19.95
C PHE A 17 -2.27 8.63 19.56
N ALA A 18 -3.50 8.52 19.07
CA ALA A 18 -3.97 7.26 18.50
C ALA A 18 -3.03 6.86 17.35
N GLN A 19 -2.49 5.64 17.41
CA GLN A 19 -1.62 5.14 16.35
C GLN A 19 -2.38 5.14 15.02
N PRO A 20 -1.73 5.51 13.91
CA PRO A 20 -2.36 5.44 12.61
C PRO A 20 -2.90 4.04 12.35
N GLU A 21 -4.09 3.94 11.79
CA GLU A 21 -4.72 2.65 11.54
C GLU A 21 -3.86 1.86 10.55
N ARG A 22 -3.36 0.71 11.01
CA ARG A 22 -2.44 -0.16 10.26
C ARG A 22 -3.09 -0.88 9.08
N TYR A 23 -4.42 -0.89 9.07
CA TYR A 23 -5.24 -1.59 8.10
C TYR A 23 -6.26 -0.64 7.50
N THR A 24 -6.59 -0.87 6.24
CA THR A 24 -7.71 -0.24 5.56
C THR A 24 -8.49 -1.35 4.87
N LYS A 25 -9.80 -1.43 5.14
CA LYS A 25 -10.68 -2.50 4.63
C LYS A 25 -10.13 -3.92 4.91
N GLY A 26 -9.49 -4.11 6.06
CA GLY A 26 -8.92 -5.40 6.48
C GLY A 26 -7.57 -5.76 5.86
N ALA A 27 -6.98 -4.90 5.03
CA ALA A 27 -5.65 -5.10 4.45
C ALA A 27 -4.63 -4.09 4.98
N GLU A 28 -3.37 -4.51 5.10
CA GLU A 28 -2.28 -3.63 5.56
C GLU A 28 -2.07 -2.47 4.56
N ASN A 29 -1.88 -1.27 5.09
CA ASN A 29 -1.76 -0.03 4.31
C ASN A 29 -0.37 0.62 4.44
N GLY A 30 -0.23 1.85 3.95
CA GLY A 30 1.02 2.60 3.96
C GLY A 30 1.61 2.85 5.35
N TYR A 31 0.78 2.94 6.41
CA TYR A 31 1.31 3.04 7.78
C TYR A 31 2.02 1.76 8.21
N THR A 32 1.48 0.60 7.82
CA THR A 32 2.15 -0.67 8.05
C THR A 32 3.42 -0.77 7.21
N TRP A 33 3.38 -0.36 5.94
CA TRP A 33 4.56 -0.33 5.07
C TRP A 33 5.70 0.53 5.64
N LEU A 34 5.41 1.74 6.09
CA LEU A 34 6.40 2.63 6.72
C LEU A 34 6.93 2.07 8.06
N SER A 35 6.11 1.32 8.81
CA SER A 35 6.59 0.67 10.03
C SER A 35 7.60 -0.46 9.79
N MET A 36 7.73 -0.94 8.54
CA MET A 36 8.71 -1.95 8.14
C MET A 36 10.11 -1.36 7.91
N GLU A 37 10.25 -0.03 7.93
CA GLU A 37 11.55 0.64 7.90
C GLU A 37 12.28 0.45 9.23
N ASN A 38 13.31 -0.40 9.23
CA ASN A 38 14.18 -0.56 10.37
C ASN A 38 15.59 -0.07 10.02
N PRO A 39 15.98 1.16 10.44
CA PRO A 39 17.25 1.78 10.04
C PRO A 39 18.50 1.11 10.63
N GLY A 40 18.34 0.09 11.49
CA GLY A 40 19.44 -0.59 12.19
C GLY A 40 19.87 -1.93 11.62
N VAL A 41 19.25 -2.44 10.54
CA VAL A 41 19.53 -3.77 10.00
C VAL A 41 20.00 -3.65 8.56
N ILE A 42 21.23 -4.11 8.30
CA ILE A 42 21.90 -4.08 6.99
C ILE A 42 21.13 -4.87 5.90
N TYR A 43 20.10 -5.61 6.30
CA TYR A 43 19.10 -6.27 5.45
C TYR A 43 17.69 -6.09 6.07
N SER A 44 17.06 -4.93 5.89
CA SER A 44 15.64 -4.78 6.26
C SER A 44 14.75 -5.47 5.21
N ASP A 45 14.83 -6.80 5.13
CA ASP A 45 14.07 -7.61 4.17
C ASP A 45 12.56 -7.64 4.51
N ALA A 46 12.07 -6.87 5.48
CA ALA A 46 10.67 -6.88 5.89
C ALA A 46 9.74 -6.52 4.74
N LYS A 47 10.03 -5.43 4.00
CA LYS A 47 9.27 -5.02 2.81
C LYS A 47 9.38 -6.08 1.69
N TYR A 48 10.57 -6.66 1.50
CA TYR A 48 10.84 -7.69 0.50
C TYR A 48 10.10 -9.00 0.79
N ASN A 49 10.17 -9.48 2.03
CA ASN A 49 9.48 -10.68 2.52
C ASN A 49 7.97 -10.48 2.50
N TYR A 50 7.50 -9.30 2.90
CA TYR A 50 6.08 -8.95 2.82
C TYR A 50 5.59 -9.02 1.38
N LEU A 51 6.27 -8.34 0.46
CA LEU A 51 5.90 -8.27 -0.94
C LEU A 51 5.96 -9.67 -1.58
N SER A 52 7.01 -10.44 -1.30
CA SER A 52 7.12 -11.83 -1.78
C SER A 52 5.95 -12.69 -1.30
N GLY A 53 5.64 -12.66 0.00
CA GLY A 53 4.52 -13.42 0.56
C GLY A 53 3.15 -12.93 0.05
N MET A 54 2.99 -11.62 -0.18
CA MET A 54 1.80 -11.05 -0.80
C MET A 54 1.62 -11.56 -2.22
N LEU A 55 2.68 -11.57 -3.03
CA LEU A 55 2.66 -12.05 -4.41
C LEU A 55 2.41 -13.56 -4.51
N GLU A 56 2.97 -14.35 -3.58
CA GLU A 56 2.67 -15.77 -3.46
C GLU A 56 1.18 -15.99 -3.16
N ARG A 57 0.61 -15.26 -2.19
CA ARG A 57 -0.82 -15.30 -1.91
C ARG A 57 -1.63 -14.87 -3.12
N TYR A 58 -1.26 -13.79 -3.79
CA TYR A 58 -1.93 -13.30 -5.01
C TYR A 58 -1.95 -14.34 -6.16
N ARG A 59 -0.97 -15.26 -6.20
CA ARG A 59 -0.89 -16.36 -7.17
C ARG A 59 -1.67 -17.61 -6.76
N THR A 60 -1.79 -17.87 -5.47
CA THR A 60 -2.27 -19.15 -4.92
C THR A 60 -3.67 -19.06 -4.33
N VAL A 61 -3.96 -17.95 -3.69
CA VAL A 61 -5.23 -17.60 -3.09
C VAL A 61 -5.83 -16.54 -4.00
N ASP A 62 -7.01 -16.82 -4.51
CA ASP A 62 -7.85 -15.82 -5.15
C ASP A 62 -8.41 -14.89 -4.06
N GLU A 63 -7.51 -14.30 -3.26
CA GLU A 63 -7.77 -13.42 -2.12
C GLU A 63 -8.22 -12.08 -2.71
N ARG A 64 -9.43 -12.12 -3.28
CA ARG A 64 -10.04 -11.00 -3.96
C ARG A 64 -10.54 -10.05 -2.89
N PHE A 65 -10.39 -8.77 -3.16
CA PHE A 65 -11.49 -7.85 -2.97
C PHE A 65 -12.44 -8.07 -4.17
N PRO A 66 -13.40 -9.03 -4.12
CA PRO A 66 -14.22 -9.34 -5.29
C PRO A 66 -15.04 -8.14 -5.75
N GLU A 67 -15.38 -7.25 -4.82
CA GLU A 67 -16.09 -6.00 -5.05
C GLU A 67 -15.30 -5.01 -5.94
N VAL A 68 -13.97 -5.11 -5.95
CA VAL A 68 -13.09 -4.20 -6.71
C VAL A 68 -12.04 -4.96 -7.54
N GLU A 69 -12.43 -6.09 -8.14
CA GLU A 69 -11.55 -6.86 -9.05
C GLU A 69 -10.98 -6.00 -10.20
N HIS A 70 -11.74 -5.01 -10.66
CA HIS A 70 -11.32 -4.03 -11.68
C HIS A 70 -10.15 -3.14 -11.22
N LEU A 71 -9.98 -2.95 -9.91
CA LEU A 71 -8.83 -2.23 -9.33
C LEU A 71 -7.57 -3.09 -9.25
N GLY A 72 -7.65 -4.37 -9.62
CA GLY A 72 -6.50 -5.25 -9.76
C GLY A 72 -5.59 -4.88 -10.93
N CYS A 73 -4.44 -5.54 -10.97
CA CYS A 73 -3.40 -5.35 -12.00
C CYS A 73 -2.97 -6.67 -12.66
N LYS A 74 -3.76 -7.74 -12.53
CA LYS A 74 -3.42 -9.07 -13.08
C LYS A 74 -3.17 -9.01 -14.60
N SER A 75 -4.00 -8.30 -15.35
CA SER A 75 -3.81 -8.09 -16.79
C SER A 75 -2.53 -7.32 -17.11
N ASP A 76 -2.20 -6.30 -16.31
CA ASP A 76 -0.98 -5.51 -16.48
C ASP A 76 0.28 -6.33 -16.17
N VAL A 77 0.25 -7.17 -15.13
CA VAL A 77 1.32 -8.13 -14.80
C VAL A 77 1.53 -9.12 -15.95
N ASN A 78 0.45 -9.70 -16.49
CA ASN A 78 0.54 -10.64 -17.61
C ASN A 78 1.13 -9.97 -18.85
N LYS A 79 0.73 -8.72 -19.15
CA LYS A 79 1.29 -7.96 -20.25
C LYS A 79 2.80 -7.73 -20.09
N LEU A 80 3.26 -7.37 -18.89
CA LEU A 80 4.69 -7.19 -18.62
C LEU A 80 5.50 -8.49 -18.78
N LEU A 81 4.91 -9.64 -18.43
CA LEU A 81 5.51 -10.96 -18.66
C LEU A 81 5.57 -11.29 -20.16
N GLU A 82 4.50 -11.06 -20.90
CA GLU A 82 4.43 -11.30 -22.35
C GLU A 82 5.39 -10.40 -23.15
N ASP A 83 5.57 -9.15 -22.70
CA ASP A 83 6.47 -8.17 -23.31
C ASP A 83 7.96 -8.45 -22.99
N GLY A 84 8.29 -9.49 -22.22
CA GLY A 84 9.65 -9.82 -21.79
C GLY A 84 10.26 -8.81 -20.80
N LYS A 85 9.43 -7.93 -20.23
CA LYS A 85 9.82 -6.89 -19.27
C LYS A 85 9.79 -7.36 -17.82
N SER A 86 9.38 -8.61 -17.57
CA SER A 86 9.39 -9.19 -16.23
C SER A 86 10.80 -9.32 -15.66
N ASP A 87 11.79 -9.56 -16.52
CA ASP A 87 13.19 -9.71 -16.13
C ASP A 87 13.84 -8.36 -15.78
N GLU A 88 13.19 -7.24 -16.15
CA GLU A 88 13.60 -5.87 -15.81
C GLU A 88 12.95 -5.35 -14.51
N LEU A 89 12.04 -6.11 -13.90
CA LEU A 89 11.31 -5.71 -12.71
C LEU A 89 11.83 -6.45 -11.48
N SER A 90 12.92 -5.93 -10.91
CA SER A 90 13.43 -6.47 -9.66
C SER A 90 12.45 -6.18 -8.51
N LEU A 91 12.49 -7.01 -7.47
CA LEU A 91 11.70 -6.76 -6.25
C LEU A 91 12.09 -5.41 -5.61
N GLU A 92 13.36 -5.03 -5.75
CA GLU A 92 13.92 -3.75 -5.30
C GLU A 92 13.24 -2.57 -6.02
N ASP A 93 13.11 -2.61 -7.35
CA ASP A 93 12.43 -1.55 -8.12
C ASP A 93 10.97 -1.36 -7.69
N ILE A 94 10.28 -2.45 -7.35
CA ILE A 94 8.90 -2.41 -6.86
C ILE A 94 8.85 -1.81 -5.45
N VAL A 95 9.75 -2.21 -4.55
CA VAL A 95 9.84 -1.65 -3.20
C VAL A 95 10.06 -0.14 -3.26
N ASP A 96 11.03 0.32 -4.07
CA ASP A 96 11.32 1.74 -4.27
C ASP A 96 10.13 2.51 -4.86
N ALA A 97 9.40 1.88 -5.80
CA ALA A 97 8.21 2.47 -6.39
C ALA A 97 7.08 2.63 -5.35
N ILE A 98 6.91 1.64 -4.47
CA ILE A 98 5.92 1.69 -3.37
C ILE A 98 6.35 2.71 -2.30
N ASP A 99 7.63 2.81 -1.98
CA ASP A 99 8.17 3.86 -1.09
C ASP A 99 7.87 5.25 -1.63
N LYS A 100 8.10 5.45 -2.92
CA LYS A 100 7.74 6.69 -3.59
C LYS A 100 6.23 6.94 -3.58
N PHE A 101 5.42 5.90 -3.73
CA PHE A 101 3.97 6.04 -3.65
C PHE A 101 3.53 6.51 -2.26
N TYR A 102 4.06 5.93 -1.18
CA TYR A 102 3.73 6.29 0.20
C TYR A 102 4.46 7.52 0.74
N SER A 103 5.41 8.10 -0.02
CA SER A 103 5.98 9.41 0.30
C SER A 103 4.93 10.54 0.35
N LYS A 104 3.75 10.32 -0.23
CA LYS A 104 2.59 11.21 -0.12
C LYS A 104 1.68 10.74 1.00
N SER A 105 1.46 11.59 2.00
CA SER A 105 0.64 11.26 3.18
C SER A 105 -0.80 10.85 2.82
N GLU A 106 -1.38 11.43 1.77
CA GLU A 106 -2.72 11.08 1.25
C GLU A 106 -2.83 9.61 0.82
N ASN A 107 -1.71 8.98 0.47
CA ASN A 107 -1.68 7.59 0.03
C ASN A 107 -1.55 6.60 1.19
N LEU A 108 -1.27 7.04 2.43
CA LEU A 108 -0.96 6.11 3.54
C LEU A 108 -2.15 5.22 3.93
N VAL A 109 -3.37 5.68 3.66
CA VAL A 109 -4.60 4.90 3.85
C VAL A 109 -4.79 3.81 2.80
N ILE A 110 -4.04 3.84 1.70
CA ILE A 110 -4.23 2.88 0.60
C ILE A 110 -3.58 1.55 0.97
N PRO A 111 -4.30 0.41 0.88
CA PRO A 111 -3.73 -0.93 1.03
C PRO A 111 -2.52 -1.19 0.12
N ILE A 112 -1.53 -1.95 0.63
CA ILE A 112 -0.27 -2.22 -0.06
C ILE A 112 -0.49 -2.93 -1.41
N VAL A 113 -1.53 -3.77 -1.52
CA VAL A 113 -1.88 -4.43 -2.78
C VAL A 113 -2.30 -3.44 -3.89
N PHE A 114 -3.00 -2.36 -3.54
CA PHE A 114 -3.38 -1.34 -4.51
C PHE A 114 -2.23 -0.39 -4.84
N ALA A 115 -1.35 -0.10 -3.87
CA ALA A 115 -0.10 0.61 -4.13
C ALA A 115 0.80 -0.19 -5.11
N TYR A 116 0.91 -1.51 -4.91
CA TYR A 116 1.57 -2.40 -5.85
C TYR A 116 0.94 -2.32 -7.24
N CYS A 117 -0.39 -2.43 -7.35
CA CYS A 117 -1.06 -2.35 -8.65
C CYS A 117 -0.93 -0.99 -9.34
N TYR A 118 -0.91 0.10 -8.58
CA TYR A 118 -0.58 1.42 -9.11
C TYR A 118 0.81 1.45 -9.75
N CYS A 119 1.82 0.92 -9.05
CA CYS A 119 3.19 0.83 -9.55
C CYS A 119 3.27 -0.04 -10.81
N ILE A 120 2.64 -1.21 -10.83
CA ILE A 120 2.60 -2.09 -12.00
C ILE A 120 1.96 -1.40 -13.21
N LYS A 121 0.80 -0.76 -13.03
CA LYS A 121 0.13 -0.01 -14.12
C LYS A 121 1.03 1.09 -14.67
N LYS A 122 1.75 1.80 -13.79
CA LYS A 122 2.69 2.84 -14.19
C LYS A 122 3.84 2.27 -15.01
N ILE A 123 4.42 1.14 -14.59
CA ILE A 123 5.49 0.47 -15.32
C ILE A 123 5.02 -0.09 -16.67
N ALA A 124 3.77 -0.58 -16.73
CA ALA A 124 3.12 -1.02 -17.96
C ALA A 124 2.83 0.12 -18.96
N GLY A 125 3.15 1.37 -18.60
CA GLY A 125 3.06 2.54 -19.48
C GLY A 125 1.67 3.17 -19.53
N ILE A 126 0.83 2.95 -18.51
CA ILE A 126 -0.44 3.67 -18.38
C ILE A 126 -0.18 5.18 -18.23
N SER A 127 -0.99 6.01 -18.89
CA SER A 127 -0.82 7.46 -18.88
C SER A 127 -1.02 8.06 -17.49
N SER A 128 -0.45 9.25 -17.26
CA SER A 128 -0.59 9.99 -16.00
C SER A 128 -2.05 10.25 -15.62
N GLU A 129 -2.90 10.53 -16.60
CA GLU A 129 -4.32 10.82 -16.42
C GLU A 129 -5.05 9.58 -15.90
N LYS A 130 -4.87 8.43 -16.56
CA LYS A 130 -5.47 7.17 -16.15
C LYS A 130 -4.94 6.66 -14.81
N LEU A 131 -3.66 6.90 -14.50
CA LEU A 131 -3.10 6.60 -13.18
C LEU A 131 -3.73 7.47 -12.10
N LYS A 132 -4.03 8.74 -12.41
CA LYS A 132 -4.69 9.65 -11.48
C LYS A 132 -6.13 9.19 -11.20
N GLU A 133 -6.88 8.88 -12.25
CA GLU A 133 -8.25 8.31 -12.15
C GLU A 133 -8.25 7.05 -11.29
N TYR A 134 -7.36 6.09 -11.60
CA TYR A 134 -7.20 4.87 -10.82
C TYR A 134 -6.88 5.13 -9.34
N ARG A 135 -6.02 6.12 -9.04
CA ARG A 135 -5.72 6.50 -7.64
C ARG A 135 -6.94 7.09 -6.94
N GLU A 136 -7.73 7.90 -7.64
CA GLU A 136 -8.95 8.50 -7.10
C GLU A 136 -9.99 7.41 -6.78
N GLU A 137 -10.18 6.43 -7.67
CA GLU A 137 -11.04 5.27 -7.45
C GLU A 137 -10.60 4.44 -6.22
N ILE A 138 -9.30 4.19 -6.05
CA ILE A 138 -8.78 3.50 -4.87
C ILE A 138 -9.07 4.30 -3.60
N LEU A 139 -8.88 5.62 -3.63
CA LEU A 139 -9.10 6.49 -2.47
C LEU A 139 -10.58 6.53 -2.10
N GLU A 140 -11.48 6.54 -3.07
CA GLU A 140 -12.93 6.45 -2.86
C GLU A 140 -13.29 5.14 -2.16
N PHE A 141 -12.81 4.00 -2.69
CA PHE A 141 -12.99 2.69 -2.05
C PHE A 141 -12.45 2.62 -0.61
N CYS A 142 -11.32 3.29 -0.34
CA CYS A 142 -10.73 3.33 1.00
C CYS A 142 -11.50 4.25 1.98
N GLY A 143 -12.26 5.22 1.45
CA GLY A 143 -13.02 6.19 2.23
C GLY A 143 -14.47 5.78 2.53
N GLU A 144 -15.02 4.85 1.76
CA GLU A 144 -16.26 4.11 2.10
C GLU A 144 -16.08 3.21 3.32
#